data_AF-A0A956CL18-F1
#
_entry.id   AF-A0A956CL18-F1
#
_cell.length_a   1.000
_cell.length_b   1.000
_cell.length_c   1.000
_cell.angle_alpha   90.00
_cell.angle_beta   90.00
_cell.angle_gamma   90.00
#
_symmetry.space_group_name_H-M   'P 1'
#
loop_
_entity.id
_entity.type
_entity.pdbx_description
1 polymer ?
#
loop_
_entity_poly.entity_id
_entity_poly.type
_entity_poly.pdbx_seq_one_letter_code
_entity_poly.pdbx_strand_id
1 'polypeptide(L)'
;MRFSKTLIPTQKEAPKDATMPSHVLLLRAGYARMVGAGIYELLPLGTRVLHKIEAIVREEMDDAGALEVFMPTFLPGEYFKETGRWDLYGPTLLRIKDRKGGEYHLAPTHEEIITDLVRREVRSYRQMPINLYQIQLKYRDEPRPRAGLLRCREFVMKDAYSFDVSAEAALKSYEHMREAYHRIFKRLGLDYRVVAADSGAIGGDTSAEFQVLAQTGEDALVACEACDYAANVEAAAAKIEPRAATPANAPAVETVETPGKHSIEDVVAFLGAGLTAEGTLKSLVYWDGKEPVLAIVRGDHTLNEVKLARALEVAEVTLASDVQVRELAGTDPGFVGPVGLAKKARVVVDHAATAVLGAVAGANQKDKHLKNVVYGRDYGPGIGGHTTIEADLREVGDGDPCPKCGKALKAYRGIEGGHIFVLGTHYSGKMNAKFLDAEGKEHTVVMGCYGIGI
;
A
#
# COMPACT_ATOMS: atom_id res chain seq x y z
N MET A 1 -10.25 36.84 20.88
CA MET A 1 -9.36 36.69 22.06
C MET A 1 -8.23 37.69 21.96
N ARG A 2 -7.77 38.28 23.07
CA ARG A 2 -6.57 39.13 23.09
C ARG A 2 -5.34 38.24 23.23
N PHE A 3 -4.27 38.51 22.48
CA PHE A 3 -3.02 37.75 22.51
C PHE A 3 -2.47 37.59 23.94
N SER A 4 -2.52 38.66 24.74
CA SER A 4 -2.07 38.67 26.14
C SER A 4 -2.82 37.74 27.10
N LYS A 5 -3.93 37.13 26.65
CA LYS A 5 -4.73 36.16 27.41
C LYS A 5 -4.78 34.78 26.74
N THR A 6 -3.93 34.52 25.76
CA THR A 6 -3.91 33.24 25.02
C THR A 6 -2.51 32.66 25.06
N LEU A 7 -2.39 31.38 25.38
CA LEU A 7 -1.13 30.65 25.31
C LEU A 7 -0.74 30.49 23.84
N ILE A 8 0.19 31.33 23.36
CA ILE A 8 0.77 31.27 22.02
C ILE A 8 2.30 31.35 22.18
N PRO A 9 2.95 30.26 22.61
CA PRO A 9 4.36 30.25 22.95
C PRO A 9 5.20 30.18 21.68
N THR A 10 5.37 31.30 20.97
CA THR A 10 6.20 31.32 19.75
C THR A 10 7.66 31.04 20.07
N GLN A 11 8.35 30.29 19.23
CA GLN A 11 9.79 30.00 19.37
C GLN A 11 10.59 30.61 18.23
N LYS A 12 11.74 31.22 18.57
CA LYS A 12 12.65 31.79 17.57
C LYS A 12 13.23 30.70 16.67
N GLU A 13 13.62 29.58 17.26
CA GLU A 13 14.24 28.43 16.62
C GLU A 13 13.37 27.19 16.82
N ALA A 14 13.30 26.31 15.83
CA ALA A 14 12.64 25.01 15.97
C ALA A 14 13.61 23.97 16.57
N PRO A 15 13.08 22.90 17.19
CA PRO A 15 13.88 21.74 17.57
C PRO A 15 14.66 21.16 16.36
N LYS A 16 15.86 20.64 16.61
CA LYS A 16 16.78 20.15 15.55
C LYS A 16 16.26 18.94 14.80
N ASP A 17 15.37 18.17 15.42
CA ASP A 17 14.69 16.99 14.88
C ASP A 17 13.49 17.35 13.98
N ALA A 18 13.06 18.62 13.97
CA ALA A 18 12.03 19.10 13.05
C ALA A 18 12.65 19.46 11.69
N THR A 19 12.59 18.52 10.74
CA THR A 19 13.13 18.73 9.37
C THR A 19 12.07 19.18 8.37
N MET A 20 10.81 18.81 8.57
CA MET A 20 9.74 19.14 7.63
C MET A 20 9.21 20.57 7.85
N PRO A 21 8.98 21.36 6.78
CA PRO A 21 8.51 22.75 6.91
C PRO A 21 7.23 22.91 7.73
N SER A 22 6.23 22.04 7.53
CA SER A 22 4.98 22.04 8.30
C SER A 22 5.23 21.84 9.80
N HIS A 23 6.04 20.83 10.14
CA HIS A 23 6.42 20.53 11.53
C HIS A 23 7.17 21.71 12.18
N VAL A 24 8.17 22.27 11.47
CA VAL A 24 8.93 23.45 11.92
C VAL A 24 8.02 24.63 12.21
N LEU A 25 7.09 24.94 11.29
CA LEU A 25 6.19 26.08 11.42
C LEU A 25 5.18 25.89 12.55
N LEU A 26 4.58 24.69 12.68
CA LEU A 26 3.61 24.39 13.75
C LEU A 26 4.24 24.53 15.14
N LEU A 27 5.48 24.06 15.31
CA LEU A 27 6.19 24.21 16.59
C LEU A 27 6.55 25.67 16.86
N ARG A 28 7.15 26.38 15.89
CA ARG A 28 7.59 27.77 16.07
C ARG A 28 6.44 28.74 16.27
N ALA A 29 5.31 28.53 15.60
CA ALA A 29 4.13 29.38 15.73
C ALA A 29 3.30 29.07 17.00
N GLY A 30 3.68 28.06 17.79
CA GLY A 30 2.96 27.69 19.01
C GLY A 30 1.61 27.02 18.74
N TYR A 31 1.52 26.21 17.68
CA TYR A 31 0.33 25.41 17.36
C TYR A 31 0.38 24.03 18.01
N ALA A 32 1.56 23.44 18.12
CA ALA A 32 1.75 22.12 18.69
C ALA A 32 3.02 22.02 19.56
N ARG A 33 3.05 21.02 20.44
CA ARG A 33 4.23 20.62 21.22
C ARG A 33 4.37 19.11 21.23
N MET A 34 5.60 18.63 21.12
CA MET A 34 5.88 17.20 21.22
C MET A 34 5.95 16.79 22.70
N VAL A 35 5.20 15.77 23.08
CA VAL A 35 5.24 15.13 24.41
C VAL A 35 6.19 13.94 24.38
N GLY A 36 6.18 13.19 23.28
CA GLY A 36 7.08 12.07 23.01
C GLY A 36 7.12 11.80 21.50
N ALA A 37 7.96 10.86 21.06
CA ALA A 37 8.09 10.54 19.64
C ALA A 37 6.71 10.22 19.02
N GLY A 38 6.26 11.04 18.06
CA GLY A 38 4.96 10.88 17.41
C GLY A 38 3.74 11.17 18.28
N ILE A 39 3.89 11.87 19.41
CA ILE A 39 2.80 12.22 20.33
C ILE A 39 2.84 13.71 20.57
N TYR A 40 1.75 14.40 20.23
CA TYR A 40 1.70 15.86 20.20
C TYR A 40 0.51 16.41 20.99
N GLU A 41 0.77 17.50 21.72
CA GLU A 41 -0.26 18.40 22.23
C GLU A 41 -0.58 19.44 21.16
N LEU A 42 -1.87 19.65 20.87
CA LEU A 42 -2.34 20.82 20.14
C LEU A 42 -2.61 21.95 21.12
N LEU A 43 -1.92 23.07 20.93
CA LEU A 43 -2.09 24.29 21.70
C LEU A 43 -3.31 25.08 21.20
N PRO A 44 -3.76 26.17 21.87
CA PRO A 44 -5.02 26.84 21.54
C PRO A 44 -5.21 27.22 20.06
N LEU A 45 -4.14 27.57 19.34
CA LEU A 45 -4.23 27.82 17.89
C LEU A 45 -4.39 26.52 17.08
N GLY A 46 -3.64 25.48 17.42
CA GLY A 46 -3.76 24.15 16.82
C GLY A 46 -5.15 23.56 17.03
N THR A 47 -5.66 23.58 18.26
CA THR A 47 -7.02 23.12 18.59
C THR A 47 -8.10 23.87 17.81
N ARG A 48 -7.93 25.19 17.61
CA ARG A 48 -8.88 25.97 16.79
C ARG A 48 -8.86 25.58 15.32
N VAL A 49 -7.72 25.20 14.77
CA VAL A 49 -7.62 24.70 13.39
C VAL A 49 -8.22 23.31 13.31
N LEU A 50 -7.89 22.41 14.24
CA LEU A 50 -8.51 21.08 14.35
C LEU A 50 -10.04 21.18 14.29
N HIS A 51 -10.66 21.95 15.20
CA HIS A 51 -12.12 22.09 15.22
C HIS A 51 -12.71 22.69 13.94
N LYS A 52 -11.96 23.53 13.21
CA LYS A 52 -12.41 24.07 11.91
C LYS A 52 -12.40 22.99 10.83
N ILE A 53 -11.37 22.14 10.81
CA ILE A 53 -11.29 21.01 9.88
C ILE A 53 -12.42 20.03 10.21
N GLU A 54 -12.59 19.66 11.47
CA GLU A 54 -13.67 18.77 11.93
C GLU A 54 -15.06 19.31 11.58
N ALA A 55 -15.28 20.63 11.71
CA ALA A 55 -16.56 21.24 11.33
C ALA A 55 -16.84 21.10 9.83
N ILE A 56 -15.85 21.37 8.97
CA ILE A 56 -15.98 21.20 7.52
C ILE A 56 -16.27 19.73 7.18
N VAL A 57 -15.52 18.81 7.80
CA VAL A 57 -15.69 17.37 7.56
C VAL A 57 -17.08 16.91 8.00
N ARG A 58 -17.52 17.30 9.20
CA ARG A 58 -18.86 16.97 9.73
C ARG A 58 -19.97 17.48 8.82
N GLU A 59 -19.92 18.75 8.42
CA GLU A 59 -20.91 19.33 7.50
C GLU A 59 -21.03 18.53 6.20
N GLU A 60 -19.90 18.17 5.56
CA GLU A 60 -19.92 17.45 4.29
C GLU A 60 -20.33 15.97 4.42
N MET A 61 -20.03 15.34 5.56
CA MET A 61 -20.45 13.97 5.86
C MET A 61 -21.95 13.92 6.16
N ASP A 62 -22.46 14.88 6.94
CA ASP A 62 -23.89 15.01 7.26
C ASP A 62 -24.71 15.32 5.99
N ASP A 63 -24.22 16.22 5.13
CA ASP A 63 -24.83 16.52 3.83
C ASP A 63 -24.83 15.31 2.88
N ALA A 64 -23.84 14.40 3.02
CA ALA A 64 -23.80 13.13 2.31
C ALA A 64 -24.69 12.04 2.93
N GLY A 65 -25.42 12.35 4.00
CA GLY A 65 -26.32 11.43 4.69
C GLY A 65 -25.62 10.41 5.60
N ALA A 66 -24.35 10.63 5.93
CA ALA A 66 -23.65 9.82 6.92
C ALA A 66 -24.06 10.25 8.35
N LEU A 67 -24.06 9.30 9.29
CA LEU A 67 -24.52 9.52 10.65
C LEU A 67 -23.35 9.43 11.62
N GLU A 68 -23.13 10.49 12.41
CA GLU A 68 -22.03 10.50 13.38
C GLU A 68 -22.34 9.58 14.57
N VAL A 69 -21.38 8.73 14.91
CA VAL A 69 -21.32 7.87 16.09
C VAL A 69 -20.01 8.15 16.84
N PHE A 70 -19.92 7.72 18.09
CA PHE A 70 -18.70 7.89 18.89
C PHE A 70 -18.31 6.56 19.55
N MET A 71 -17.32 5.87 18.98
CA MET A 71 -16.90 4.54 19.42
C MET A 71 -15.70 4.60 20.38
N PRO A 72 -15.57 3.63 21.30
CA PRO A 72 -14.44 3.56 22.22
C PRO A 72 -13.11 3.29 21.50
N THR A 73 -12.00 3.71 22.10
CA THR A 73 -10.63 3.40 21.63
C THR A 73 -9.98 2.24 22.36
N PHE A 74 -10.38 2.00 23.61
CA PHE A 74 -9.92 0.88 24.39
C PHE A 74 -10.83 -0.31 24.13
N LEU A 75 -10.35 -1.25 23.33
CA LEU A 75 -11.17 -2.29 22.71
C LEU A 75 -10.74 -3.70 23.15
N PRO A 76 -11.68 -4.64 23.38
CA PRO A 76 -11.37 -6.03 23.63
C PRO A 76 -10.64 -6.67 22.44
N GLY A 77 -9.59 -7.44 22.70
CA GLY A 77 -8.81 -8.10 21.64
C GLY A 77 -9.57 -9.19 20.88
N GLU A 78 -10.69 -9.68 21.42
CA GLU A 78 -11.50 -10.76 20.81
C GLU A 78 -12.01 -10.40 19.40
N TYR A 79 -12.38 -9.15 19.17
CA TYR A 79 -12.89 -8.69 17.88
C TYR A 79 -11.83 -8.77 16.78
N PHE A 80 -10.59 -8.34 17.07
CA PHE A 80 -9.47 -8.46 16.14
C PHE A 80 -9.04 -9.92 15.94
N LYS A 81 -9.23 -10.78 16.95
CA LYS A 81 -8.98 -12.22 16.81
C LYS A 81 -10.03 -12.89 15.91
N GLU A 82 -11.29 -12.48 16.00
CA GLU A 82 -12.39 -12.95 15.13
C GLU A 82 -12.08 -12.69 13.65
N THR A 83 -11.47 -11.56 13.32
CA THR A 83 -11.09 -11.21 11.94
C THR A 83 -9.70 -11.70 11.51
N GLY A 84 -8.92 -12.24 12.45
CA GLY A 84 -7.51 -12.62 12.29
C GLY A 84 -6.54 -11.43 12.29
N ARG A 85 -7.04 -10.18 12.41
CA ARG A 85 -6.19 -8.98 12.43
C ARG A 85 -5.36 -8.84 13.69
N TRP A 86 -5.69 -9.54 14.77
CA TRP A 86 -4.88 -9.52 15.98
C TRP A 86 -3.41 -9.89 15.71
N ASP A 87 -3.16 -10.90 14.88
CA ASP A 87 -1.81 -11.32 14.51
C ASP A 87 -1.32 -10.58 13.26
N LEU A 88 -2.19 -10.43 12.24
CA LEU A 88 -1.83 -9.79 10.96
C LEU A 88 -1.38 -8.34 11.12
N TYR A 89 -1.94 -7.58 12.06
CA TYR A 89 -1.58 -6.17 12.29
C TYR A 89 -0.17 -6.01 12.90
N GLY A 90 0.42 -7.09 13.39
CA GLY A 90 1.82 -7.15 13.79
C GLY A 90 2.17 -6.21 14.96
N PRO A 91 3.40 -5.66 15.00
CA PRO A 91 3.87 -4.81 16.10
C PRO A 91 3.21 -3.43 16.14
N THR A 92 2.60 -2.97 15.05
CA THR A 92 1.92 -1.67 14.95
C THR A 92 0.66 -1.62 15.83
N LEU A 93 0.11 -2.76 16.24
CA LEU A 93 -1.03 -2.84 17.14
C LEU A 93 -0.58 -2.70 18.62
N LEU A 94 -0.99 -1.60 19.26
CA LEU A 94 -0.77 -1.36 20.69
C LEU A 94 -1.67 -2.29 21.53
N ARG A 95 -1.09 -3.38 22.04
CA ARG A 95 -1.77 -4.36 22.89
C ARG A 95 -1.60 -4.01 24.36
N ILE A 96 -2.66 -4.13 25.13
CA ILE A 96 -2.70 -3.84 26.57
C ILE A 96 -3.25 -5.07 27.30
N LYS A 97 -2.64 -5.43 28.44
CA LYS A 97 -3.22 -6.38 29.39
C LYS A 97 -3.75 -5.63 30.59
N ASP A 98 -5.02 -5.86 30.94
CA ASP A 98 -5.59 -5.28 32.14
C ASP A 98 -5.09 -5.98 33.42
N ARG A 99 -5.46 -5.47 34.59
CA ARG A 99 -5.06 -6.04 35.89
C ARG A 99 -5.58 -7.46 36.14
N LYS A 100 -6.59 -7.92 35.39
CA LYS A 100 -7.17 -9.28 35.48
C LYS A 100 -6.57 -10.22 34.42
N GLY A 101 -5.66 -9.73 33.58
CA GLY A 101 -5.05 -10.48 32.49
C GLY A 101 -5.89 -10.49 31.20
N GLY A 102 -6.96 -9.70 31.12
CA GLY A 102 -7.73 -9.53 29.88
C GLY A 102 -6.91 -8.81 28.81
N GLU A 103 -7.07 -9.23 27.55
CA GLU A 103 -6.33 -8.69 26.41
C GLU A 103 -7.16 -7.66 25.66
N TYR A 104 -6.60 -6.46 25.52
CA TYR A 104 -7.20 -5.31 24.88
C TYR A 104 -6.20 -4.69 23.89
N HIS A 105 -6.68 -3.74 23.10
CA HIS A 105 -5.82 -2.88 22.31
C HIS A 105 -6.35 -1.45 22.28
N LEU A 106 -5.47 -0.51 21.91
CA LEU A 106 -5.90 0.81 21.47
C LEU A 106 -6.25 0.75 19.99
N ALA A 107 -7.36 1.36 19.60
CA ALA A 107 -7.92 1.27 18.26
C ALA A 107 -7.03 1.96 17.22
N PRO A 108 -6.47 1.22 16.24
CA PRO A 108 -5.80 1.84 15.09
C PRO A 108 -6.78 2.24 13.97
N THR A 109 -7.97 1.65 14.01
CA THR A 109 -9.16 1.78 13.14
C THR A 109 -10.30 0.98 13.79
N HIS A 110 -11.51 0.98 13.21
CA HIS A 110 -12.73 0.48 13.86
C HIS A 110 -13.58 -0.49 13.02
N GLU A 111 -13.06 -1.12 11.95
CA GLU A 111 -13.86 -2.02 11.09
C GLU A 111 -14.58 -3.12 11.89
N GLU A 112 -13.92 -3.73 12.87
CA GLU A 112 -14.52 -4.78 13.70
C GLU A 112 -15.65 -4.27 14.60
N ILE A 113 -15.42 -3.13 15.26
CA ILE A 113 -16.36 -2.61 16.27
C ILE A 113 -17.62 -2.08 15.61
N ILE A 114 -17.48 -1.43 14.47
CA ILE A 114 -18.64 -0.94 13.71
C ILE A 114 -19.39 -2.11 13.04
N THR A 115 -18.68 -3.16 12.59
CA THR A 115 -19.33 -4.40 12.13
C THR A 115 -20.10 -5.09 13.25
N ASP A 116 -19.54 -5.12 14.47
CA ASP A 116 -20.24 -5.65 15.65
C ASP A 116 -21.50 -4.85 15.99
N LEU A 117 -21.43 -3.51 15.91
CA LEU A 117 -22.60 -2.66 16.09
C LEU A 117 -23.68 -2.99 15.06
N VAL A 118 -23.33 -3.01 13.78
CA VAL A 118 -24.29 -3.27 12.70
C VAL A 118 -24.86 -4.68 12.77
N ARG A 119 -24.03 -5.70 13.04
CA ARG A 119 -24.53 -7.08 13.18
C ARG A 119 -25.46 -7.25 14.39
N ARG A 120 -25.51 -6.32 15.34
CA ARG A 120 -26.44 -6.36 16.47
C ARG A 120 -27.75 -5.65 16.16
N GLU A 121 -27.66 -4.48 15.54
CA GLU A 121 -28.78 -3.53 15.40
C GLU A 121 -29.46 -3.51 14.02
N VAL A 122 -28.78 -3.99 12.98
CA VAL A 122 -29.28 -3.99 11.59
C VAL A 122 -29.61 -5.42 11.18
N ARG A 123 -30.90 -5.71 10.93
CA ARG A 123 -31.40 -7.07 10.66
C ARG A 123 -32.13 -7.20 9.32
N SER A 124 -32.53 -6.09 8.71
CA SER A 124 -33.33 -6.09 7.48
C SER A 124 -32.71 -5.19 6.42
N TYR A 125 -32.87 -5.59 5.15
CA TYR A 125 -32.49 -4.77 3.99
C TYR A 125 -33.11 -3.36 4.02
N ARG A 126 -34.26 -3.16 4.69
CA ARG A 126 -34.95 -1.87 4.80
C ARG A 126 -34.21 -0.84 5.65
N GLN A 127 -33.25 -1.28 6.47
CA GLN A 127 -32.40 -0.40 7.27
C GLN A 127 -31.12 0.01 6.52
N MET A 128 -30.95 -0.46 5.27
CA MET A 128 -29.75 -0.22 4.44
C MET A 128 -30.13 0.40 3.08
N PRO A 129 -29.25 1.19 2.46
CA PRO A 129 -27.88 1.49 2.91
C PRO A 129 -27.85 2.40 4.14
N ILE A 130 -26.87 2.19 5.01
CA ILE A 130 -26.58 3.05 6.15
C ILE A 130 -25.09 3.38 6.16
N ASN A 131 -24.74 4.63 6.44
CA ASN A 131 -23.36 5.08 6.52
C ASN A 131 -23.12 5.73 7.89
N LEU A 132 -22.19 5.17 8.65
CA LEU A 132 -21.87 5.60 10.01
C LEU A 132 -20.44 6.12 10.05
N TYR A 133 -20.18 7.25 10.71
CA TYR A 133 -18.83 7.79 10.82
C TYR A 133 -18.52 8.32 12.21
N GLN A 134 -17.25 8.52 12.50
CA GLN A 134 -16.80 9.19 13.72
C GLN A 134 -15.60 10.08 13.42
N ILE A 135 -15.33 11.07 14.29
CA ILE A 135 -14.07 11.80 14.35
C ILE A 135 -13.43 11.51 15.69
N GLN A 136 -12.33 10.76 15.69
CA GLN A 136 -11.86 10.09 16.90
C GLN A 136 -10.34 9.78 16.82
N LEU A 137 -9.63 9.90 17.96
CA LEU A 137 -8.22 9.51 18.15
C LEU A 137 -7.92 8.05 17.85
N LYS A 138 -6.99 7.80 16.94
CA LYS A 138 -6.44 6.49 16.60
C LYS A 138 -5.05 6.33 17.16
N TYR A 139 -4.66 5.08 17.34
CA TYR A 139 -3.37 4.70 17.89
C TYR A 139 -2.68 3.66 17.02
N ARG A 140 -1.48 3.96 16.53
CA ARG A 140 -0.63 3.04 15.76
C ARG A 140 0.78 3.11 16.33
N ASP A 141 1.38 1.99 16.74
CA ASP A 141 2.77 1.97 17.25
C ASP A 141 3.78 2.09 16.10
N GLU A 142 3.75 3.23 15.43
CA GLU A 142 4.62 3.53 14.31
C GLU A 142 6.09 3.41 14.75
N PRO A 143 6.88 2.50 14.15
CA PRO A 143 8.26 2.26 14.58
C PRO A 143 9.16 3.48 14.39
N ARG A 144 8.85 4.34 13.42
CA ARG A 144 9.62 5.57 13.13
C ARG A 144 8.69 6.77 12.91
N PRO A 145 8.09 7.33 13.98
CA PRO A 145 7.27 8.53 13.88
C PRO A 145 8.13 9.70 13.42
N ARG A 146 7.66 10.44 12.43
CA ARG A 146 8.43 11.51 11.76
C ARG A 146 7.50 12.55 11.18
N ALA A 147 8.06 13.64 10.64
CA ALA A 147 7.31 14.65 9.91
C ALA A 147 6.21 15.40 10.72
N GLY A 148 6.29 15.41 12.05
CA GLY A 148 5.31 16.11 12.87
C GLY A 148 3.97 15.37 12.90
N LEU A 149 2.89 16.12 12.67
CA LEU A 149 1.52 15.60 12.66
C LEU A 149 1.21 14.66 11.49
N LEU A 150 2.08 14.56 10.47
CA LEU A 150 1.84 13.71 9.31
C LEU A 150 2.03 12.20 9.61
N ARG A 151 2.90 11.84 10.56
CA ARG A 151 3.15 10.43 10.89
C ARG A 151 3.39 10.25 12.39
N CYS A 152 2.27 10.11 13.11
CA CYS A 152 2.18 10.04 14.57
C CYS A 152 1.82 8.64 15.07
N ARG A 153 1.99 8.44 16.38
CA ARG A 153 1.46 7.25 17.09
C ARG A 153 0.06 7.46 17.63
N GLU A 154 -0.31 8.70 17.92
CA GLU A 154 -1.64 9.12 18.32
C GLU A 154 -2.07 10.27 17.40
N PHE A 155 -3.21 10.15 16.73
CA PHE A 155 -3.68 11.12 15.74
C PHE A 155 -5.20 11.10 15.61
N VAL A 156 -5.79 12.19 15.12
CA VAL A 156 -7.23 12.28 14.89
C VAL A 156 -7.54 11.77 13.49
N MET A 157 -8.53 10.88 13.39
CA MET A 157 -9.02 10.38 12.12
C MET A 157 -10.52 10.52 12.09
N LYS A 158 -11.04 10.98 10.95
CA LYS A 158 -12.41 10.68 10.57
C LYS A 158 -12.42 9.33 9.89
N ASP A 159 -13.20 8.38 10.38
CA ASP A 159 -13.41 7.07 9.76
C ASP A 159 -14.91 6.82 9.61
N ALA A 160 -15.33 6.45 8.41
CA ALA A 160 -16.72 6.19 8.04
C ALA A 160 -16.86 4.79 7.43
N TYR A 161 -18.04 4.19 7.60
CA TYR A 161 -18.32 2.82 7.19
C TYR A 161 -19.74 2.74 6.61
N SER A 162 -19.84 2.34 5.35
CA SER A 162 -21.14 2.06 4.71
C SER A 162 -21.45 0.58 4.79
N PHE A 163 -22.74 0.28 4.93
CA PHE A 163 -23.29 -1.06 4.98
C PHE A 163 -24.43 -1.16 3.97
N ASP A 164 -24.25 -2.05 3.02
CA ASP A 164 -24.98 -2.11 1.78
C ASP A 164 -25.51 -3.54 1.53
N VAL A 165 -26.63 -3.63 0.80
CA VAL A 165 -27.31 -4.90 0.53
C VAL A 165 -26.70 -5.71 -0.62
N SER A 166 -25.81 -5.09 -1.40
CA SER A 166 -25.19 -5.69 -2.59
C SER A 166 -23.91 -4.95 -2.97
N ALA A 167 -23.09 -5.56 -3.83
CA ALA A 167 -21.88 -4.93 -4.35
C ALA A 167 -22.20 -3.67 -5.17
N GLU A 168 -23.29 -3.69 -5.94
CA GLU A 168 -23.75 -2.55 -6.73
C GLU A 168 -24.20 -1.38 -5.85
N ALA A 169 -24.82 -1.66 -4.71
CA ALA A 169 -25.17 -0.65 -3.72
C ALA A 169 -23.93 -0.06 -3.05
N ALA A 170 -22.96 -0.92 -2.68
CA ALA A 170 -21.69 -0.49 -2.09
C ALA A 170 -20.89 0.44 -3.02
N LEU A 171 -20.90 0.19 -4.34
CA LEU A 171 -20.26 1.09 -5.31
C LEU A 171 -20.92 2.48 -5.35
N LYS A 172 -22.24 2.57 -5.14
CA LYS A 172 -22.92 3.87 -5.03
C LYS A 172 -22.55 4.60 -3.75
N SER A 173 -22.50 3.89 -2.63
CA SER A 173 -22.05 4.43 -1.33
C SER A 173 -20.59 4.93 -1.41
N TYR A 174 -19.72 4.18 -2.07
CA TYR A 174 -18.34 4.56 -2.36
C TYR A 174 -18.26 5.85 -3.17
N GLU A 175 -19.03 5.96 -4.26
CA GLU A 175 -19.05 7.15 -5.10
C GLU A 175 -19.59 8.38 -4.36
N HIS A 176 -20.63 8.21 -3.53
CA HIS A 176 -21.14 9.28 -2.69
C HIS A 176 -20.08 9.79 -1.71
N MET A 177 -19.28 8.90 -1.12
CA MET A 177 -18.17 9.28 -0.24
C MET A 177 -17.02 9.93 -1.01
N ARG A 178 -16.70 9.44 -2.21
CA ARG A 178 -15.71 10.06 -3.10
C ARG A 178 -16.06 11.52 -3.39
N GLU A 179 -17.32 11.81 -3.70
CA GLU A 179 -17.79 13.17 -3.94
C GLU A 179 -17.81 14.03 -2.66
N ALA A 180 -18.15 13.45 -1.49
CA ALA A 180 -18.05 14.16 -0.22
C ALA A 180 -16.60 14.57 0.09
N TYR A 181 -15.64 13.68 -0.16
CA TYR A 181 -14.21 13.98 0.02
C TYR A 181 -13.75 15.06 -0.96
N HIS A 182 -14.22 15.02 -2.21
CA HIS A 182 -13.92 16.08 -3.16
C HIS A 182 -14.35 17.47 -2.64
N ARG A 183 -15.54 17.57 -2.02
CA ARG A 183 -16.03 18.81 -1.41
C ARG A 183 -15.20 19.21 -0.19
N ILE A 184 -14.88 18.26 0.71
CA ILE A 184 -14.04 18.50 1.90
C ILE A 184 -12.68 19.07 1.49
N PHE A 185 -11.93 18.38 0.63
CA PHE A 185 -10.57 18.79 0.26
C PHE A 185 -10.57 20.13 -0.49
N LYS A 186 -11.60 20.38 -1.31
CA LYS A 186 -11.79 21.68 -1.98
C LYS A 186 -12.07 22.80 -0.97
N ARG A 187 -12.91 22.57 0.04
CA ARG A 187 -13.20 23.55 1.11
C ARG A 187 -12.00 23.82 2.02
N LEU A 188 -11.14 22.81 2.22
CA LEU A 188 -9.87 22.96 2.91
C LEU A 188 -8.82 23.71 2.09
N GLY A 189 -9.06 23.92 0.79
CA GLY A 189 -8.15 24.64 -0.11
C GLY A 189 -6.89 23.85 -0.46
N LEU A 190 -6.98 22.51 -0.47
CA LEU A 190 -5.86 21.63 -0.78
C LEU A 190 -5.71 21.44 -2.29
N ASP A 191 -4.46 21.38 -2.76
CA ASP A 191 -4.14 20.87 -4.09
C ASP A 191 -3.93 19.35 -3.98
N TYR A 192 -4.84 18.58 -4.55
CA TYR A 192 -4.87 17.13 -4.38
C TYR A 192 -5.24 16.40 -5.67
N ARG A 193 -4.89 15.12 -5.72
CA ARG A 193 -5.29 14.18 -6.76
C ARG A 193 -5.87 12.93 -6.14
N VAL A 194 -6.89 12.38 -6.77
CA VAL A 194 -7.38 11.04 -6.44
C VAL A 194 -6.62 10.05 -7.28
N VAL A 195 -5.99 9.08 -6.64
CA VAL A 195 -5.14 8.09 -7.29
C VAL A 195 -5.63 6.68 -6.95
N ALA A 196 -5.49 5.75 -7.89
CA ALA A 196 -5.68 4.34 -7.59
C ALA A 196 -4.60 3.88 -6.59
N ALA A 197 -5.01 3.07 -5.61
CA ALA A 197 -4.17 2.68 -4.48
C ALA A 197 -4.30 1.19 -4.19
N ASP A 198 -3.35 0.64 -3.43
CA ASP A 198 -3.46 -0.71 -2.92
C ASP A 198 -4.48 -0.76 -1.76
N SER A 199 -5.08 -1.93 -1.53
CA SER A 199 -6.03 -2.12 -0.42
C SER A 199 -5.35 -2.57 0.88
N GLY A 200 -4.09 -2.99 0.81
CA GLY A 200 -3.25 -3.40 1.93
C GLY A 200 -3.91 -4.42 2.87
N ALA A 201 -3.52 -4.35 4.15
CA ALA A 201 -4.06 -5.21 5.21
C ALA A 201 -5.51 -4.89 5.61
N ILE A 202 -6.09 -3.80 5.10
CA ILE A 202 -7.50 -3.46 5.31
C ILE A 202 -8.39 -4.39 4.46
N GLY A 203 -7.89 -4.84 3.30
CA GLY A 203 -8.60 -5.68 2.35
C GLY A 203 -9.59 -4.91 1.47
N GLY A 204 -10.07 -5.54 0.40
CA GLY A 204 -11.03 -4.95 -0.56
C GLY A 204 -10.51 -4.90 -2.00
N ASP A 205 -11.42 -4.76 -2.96
CA ASP A 205 -11.11 -4.88 -4.40
C ASP A 205 -11.02 -3.53 -5.11
N THR A 206 -11.47 -2.46 -4.47
CA THR A 206 -11.47 -1.10 -5.04
C THR A 206 -11.03 -0.11 -3.97
N SER A 207 -9.95 0.61 -4.26
CA SER A 207 -9.25 1.47 -3.32
C SER A 207 -8.76 2.74 -4.04
N ALA A 208 -8.97 3.90 -3.42
CA ALA A 208 -8.43 5.17 -3.93
C ALA A 208 -7.96 6.08 -2.80
N GLU A 209 -6.82 6.71 -3.00
CA GLU A 209 -6.21 7.67 -2.09
C GLU A 209 -6.45 9.11 -2.58
N PHE A 210 -6.71 10.01 -1.65
CA PHE A 210 -6.74 11.45 -1.84
C PHE A 210 -5.37 12.01 -1.45
N GLN A 211 -4.52 12.19 -2.44
CA GLN A 211 -3.13 12.58 -2.29
C GLN A 211 -2.97 14.09 -2.39
N VAL A 212 -2.58 14.74 -1.31
CA VAL A 212 -2.22 16.17 -1.29
C VAL A 212 -0.85 16.33 -1.93
N LEU A 213 -0.77 17.09 -3.03
CA LEU A 213 0.46 17.22 -3.80
C LEU A 213 1.48 18.06 -3.03
N ALA A 214 2.59 17.43 -2.65
CA ALA A 214 3.67 18.08 -1.92
C ALA A 214 5.00 17.36 -2.19
N GLN A 215 6.05 18.12 -2.53
CA GLN A 215 7.39 17.55 -2.77
C GLN A 215 7.94 16.79 -1.55
N THR A 216 7.48 17.14 -0.34
CA THR A 216 7.85 16.48 0.92
C THR A 216 6.98 15.27 1.25
N GLY A 217 6.04 14.90 0.38
CA GLY A 217 5.19 13.73 0.54
C GLY A 217 5.97 12.43 0.58
N GLU A 218 5.47 11.44 1.31
CA GLU A 218 6.08 10.11 1.46
C GLU A 218 5.71 9.18 0.30
N ASP A 219 4.55 9.40 -0.32
CA ASP A 219 4.05 8.54 -1.38
C ASP A 219 4.60 8.96 -2.72
N ALA A 220 5.02 7.97 -3.50
CA ALA A 220 5.40 8.14 -4.89
C ALA A 220 4.16 7.93 -5.75
N LEU A 221 3.86 8.90 -6.61
CA LEU A 221 2.68 8.86 -7.47
C LEU A 221 3.12 8.98 -8.92
N VAL A 222 2.36 8.35 -9.82
CA VAL A 222 2.48 8.58 -11.26
C VAL A 222 1.13 9.02 -11.82
N ALA A 223 1.14 10.04 -12.67
CA ALA A 223 -0.07 10.50 -13.35
C ALA A 223 0.19 10.80 -14.82
N CYS A 224 -0.81 10.57 -15.65
CA CYS A 224 -0.79 10.93 -17.06
C CYS A 224 -1.37 12.34 -17.22
N GLU A 225 -0.65 13.25 -17.89
CA GLU A 225 -1.18 14.58 -18.19
C GLU A 225 -2.16 14.60 -19.39
N ALA A 226 -2.30 13.47 -20.10
CA ALA A 226 -3.12 13.37 -21.29
C ALA A 226 -4.43 12.59 -21.11
N CYS A 227 -4.61 11.92 -19.97
CA CYS A 227 -5.87 11.28 -19.59
C CYS A 227 -6.06 11.33 -18.06
N ASP A 228 -7.05 10.61 -17.55
CA ASP A 228 -7.43 10.58 -16.14
C ASP A 228 -6.60 9.60 -15.27
N TYR A 229 -5.60 8.93 -15.84
CA TYR A 229 -4.83 7.93 -15.12
C TYR A 229 -3.93 8.59 -14.06
N ALA A 230 -4.12 8.20 -12.80
CA ALA A 230 -3.22 8.49 -11.71
C ALA A 230 -3.23 7.34 -10.69
N ALA A 231 -2.07 6.95 -10.19
CA ALA A 231 -1.93 5.84 -9.26
C ALA A 231 -0.76 6.08 -8.30
N ASN A 232 -0.87 5.55 -7.09
CA ASN A 232 0.28 5.30 -6.23
C ASN A 232 1.22 4.30 -6.95
N VAL A 233 2.54 4.50 -6.89
CA VAL A 233 3.52 3.62 -7.55
C VAL A 233 3.36 2.17 -7.11
N GLU A 234 2.91 1.93 -5.87
CA GLU A 234 2.60 0.60 -5.35
C GLU A 234 1.49 -0.10 -6.17
N ALA A 235 0.51 0.65 -6.67
CA ALA A 235 -0.64 0.16 -7.44
C ALA A 235 -0.58 0.47 -8.95
N ALA A 236 0.42 1.24 -9.39
CA ALA A 236 0.50 1.72 -10.77
C ALA A 236 0.77 0.59 -11.75
N ALA A 237 -0.22 0.22 -12.57
CA ALA A 237 -0.06 -0.79 -13.61
C ALA A 237 0.97 -0.39 -14.69
N ALA A 238 1.90 -1.28 -14.98
CA ALA A 238 2.81 -1.12 -16.12
C ALA A 238 2.06 -1.38 -17.44
N LYS A 239 2.37 -0.60 -18.49
CA LYS A 239 1.90 -0.94 -19.84
C LYS A 239 2.62 -2.20 -20.31
N ILE A 240 1.83 -3.24 -20.62
CA ILE A 240 2.36 -4.49 -21.15
C ILE A 240 2.74 -4.30 -22.61
N GLU A 241 4.00 -4.56 -22.93
CA GLU A 241 4.47 -4.61 -24.32
C GLU A 241 4.18 -5.99 -24.93
N PRO A 242 3.80 -6.05 -26.23
CA PRO A 242 3.66 -7.33 -26.91
C PRO A 242 4.98 -8.09 -26.89
N ARG A 243 4.93 -9.36 -26.49
CA ARG A 243 6.11 -10.23 -26.50
C ARG A 243 6.65 -10.39 -27.92
N ALA A 244 7.93 -10.08 -28.10
CA ALA A 244 8.62 -10.36 -29.36
C ALA A 244 8.77 -11.88 -29.56
N ALA A 245 8.56 -12.34 -30.80
CA ALA A 245 8.79 -13.74 -31.14
C ALA A 245 10.27 -14.08 -31.01
N THR A 246 10.60 -15.20 -30.36
CA THR A 246 11.96 -15.72 -30.32
C THR A 246 12.44 -16.00 -31.75
N PRO A 247 13.56 -15.42 -32.21
CA PRO A 247 14.12 -15.74 -33.51
C PRO A 247 14.47 -17.23 -33.62
N ALA A 248 14.14 -17.86 -34.76
CA ALA A 248 14.43 -19.28 -34.99
C ALA A 248 15.93 -19.63 -34.88
N ASN A 249 16.80 -18.65 -35.11
CA ASN A 249 18.26 -18.77 -35.04
C ASN A 249 18.85 -18.13 -33.77
N ALA A 250 18.07 -18.01 -32.68
CA ALA A 250 18.59 -17.49 -31.43
C ALA A 250 19.77 -18.36 -30.92
N PRO A 251 20.94 -17.78 -30.60
CA PRO A 251 22.08 -18.54 -30.10
C PRO A 251 21.74 -19.38 -28.88
N ALA A 252 22.45 -20.49 -28.70
CA ALA A 252 22.35 -21.30 -27.50
C ALA A 252 22.83 -20.51 -26.27
N VAL A 253 22.32 -20.89 -25.10
CA VAL A 253 22.78 -20.34 -23.82
C VAL A 253 24.27 -20.58 -23.67
N GLU A 254 25.00 -19.53 -23.30
CA GLU A 254 26.45 -19.55 -23.10
C GLU A 254 26.77 -19.09 -21.68
N THR A 255 27.57 -19.86 -20.95
CA THR A 255 28.07 -19.47 -19.63
C THR A 255 29.32 -18.62 -19.79
N VAL A 256 29.36 -17.48 -19.09
CA VAL A 256 30.49 -16.54 -19.07
C VAL A 256 30.95 -16.28 -17.64
N GLU A 257 32.26 -16.16 -17.44
CA GLU A 257 32.86 -15.80 -16.15
C GLU A 257 32.74 -14.29 -15.92
N THR A 258 32.30 -13.91 -14.72
CA THR A 258 32.03 -12.53 -14.27
C THR A 258 32.46 -12.37 -12.80
N PRO A 259 33.77 -12.49 -12.50
CA PRO A 259 34.26 -12.54 -11.13
C PRO A 259 33.98 -11.24 -10.36
N GLY A 260 33.31 -11.37 -9.21
CA GLY A 260 32.97 -10.26 -8.32
C GLY A 260 32.00 -9.23 -8.93
N LYS A 261 31.20 -9.61 -9.93
CA LYS A 261 30.19 -8.74 -10.56
C LYS A 261 28.81 -9.14 -10.08
N HIS A 262 28.21 -8.30 -9.24
CA HIS A 262 26.95 -8.61 -8.56
C HIS A 262 25.78 -7.74 -9.01
N SER A 263 26.02 -6.46 -9.33
CA SER A 263 24.97 -5.54 -9.78
C SER A 263 24.76 -5.59 -11.30
N ILE A 264 23.60 -5.11 -11.75
CA ILE A 264 23.34 -4.98 -13.19
C ILE A 264 24.36 -4.03 -13.83
N GLU A 265 24.69 -2.93 -13.15
CA GLU A 265 25.66 -1.95 -13.60
C GLU A 265 27.06 -2.59 -13.76
N ASP A 266 27.47 -3.43 -12.80
CA ASP A 266 28.75 -4.14 -12.83
C ASP A 266 28.82 -5.12 -14.01
N VAL A 267 27.74 -5.89 -14.23
CA VAL A 267 27.66 -6.91 -15.28
C VAL A 267 27.65 -6.26 -16.66
N VAL A 268 26.86 -5.19 -16.83
CA VAL A 268 26.79 -4.42 -18.07
C VAL A 268 28.16 -3.81 -18.40
N ALA A 269 28.79 -3.16 -17.42
CA ALA A 269 30.11 -2.55 -17.61
C ALA A 269 31.21 -3.59 -17.91
N PHE A 270 31.14 -4.77 -17.29
CA PHE A 270 32.14 -5.82 -17.45
C PHE A 270 32.01 -6.59 -18.78
N LEU A 271 30.79 -7.00 -19.15
CA LEU A 271 30.57 -7.78 -20.37
C LEU A 271 30.61 -6.91 -21.64
N GLY A 272 30.32 -5.62 -21.52
CA GLY A 272 30.41 -4.64 -22.59
C GLY A 272 29.63 -5.03 -23.85
N ALA A 273 30.21 -4.74 -25.03
CA ALA A 273 29.69 -5.15 -26.34
C ALA A 273 28.27 -4.66 -26.68
N GLY A 274 27.87 -3.49 -26.17
CA GLY A 274 26.54 -2.91 -26.42
C GLY A 274 25.42 -3.53 -25.58
N LEU A 275 25.76 -4.36 -24.58
CA LEU A 275 24.81 -4.77 -23.55
C LEU A 275 24.33 -3.55 -22.78
N THR A 276 23.02 -3.47 -22.54
CA THR A 276 22.39 -2.44 -21.71
C THR A 276 21.63 -3.11 -20.58
N ALA A 277 21.19 -2.33 -19.59
CA ALA A 277 20.42 -2.87 -18.47
C ALA A 277 19.11 -3.56 -18.94
N GLU A 278 18.49 -3.03 -19.99
CA GLU A 278 17.30 -3.62 -20.64
C GLU A 278 17.57 -5.01 -21.24
N GLY A 279 18.82 -5.30 -21.61
CA GLY A 279 19.26 -6.60 -22.12
C GLY A 279 19.59 -7.62 -21.03
N THR A 280 19.37 -7.30 -19.76
CA THR A 280 19.66 -8.17 -18.61
C THR A 280 18.40 -8.52 -17.82
N LEU A 281 18.45 -9.59 -17.03
CA LEU A 281 17.41 -9.99 -16.09
C LEU A 281 17.92 -9.85 -14.66
N LYS A 282 17.18 -9.11 -13.84
CA LYS A 282 17.40 -8.99 -12.40
C LYS A 282 16.57 -10.06 -11.69
N SER A 283 17.26 -10.99 -11.04
CA SER A 283 16.66 -12.13 -10.34
C SER A 283 16.84 -11.95 -8.83
N LEU A 284 15.72 -11.82 -8.12
CA LEU A 284 15.68 -11.56 -6.68
C LEU A 284 14.95 -12.70 -5.97
N VAL A 285 15.49 -13.17 -4.86
CA VAL A 285 14.82 -14.19 -4.05
C VAL A 285 14.10 -13.52 -2.89
N TYR A 286 12.81 -13.82 -2.76
CA TYR A 286 11.94 -13.35 -1.70
C TYR A 286 11.47 -14.53 -0.83
N TRP A 287 11.10 -14.24 0.40
CA TRP A 287 10.43 -15.16 1.31
C TRP A 287 8.96 -14.76 1.43
N ASP A 288 8.05 -15.68 1.13
CA ASP A 288 6.59 -15.45 1.16
C ASP A 288 5.94 -15.77 2.51
N GLY A 289 6.76 -16.04 3.52
CA GLY A 289 6.33 -16.52 4.84
C GLY A 289 6.44 -18.03 5.02
N LYS A 290 6.53 -18.80 3.92
CA LYS A 290 6.57 -20.28 3.95
C LYS A 290 7.74 -20.86 3.17
N GLU A 291 8.03 -20.33 1.99
CA GLU A 291 9.06 -20.85 1.09
C GLU A 291 9.74 -19.71 0.29
N PRO A 292 10.95 -19.95 -0.25
CA PRO A 292 11.62 -18.95 -1.06
C PRO A 292 11.05 -18.93 -2.49
N VAL A 293 10.84 -17.74 -3.03
CA VAL A 293 10.27 -17.45 -4.35
C VAL A 293 11.28 -16.66 -5.17
N LEU A 294 11.46 -17.02 -6.44
CA LEU A 294 12.28 -16.24 -7.36
C LEU A 294 11.40 -15.22 -8.10
N ALA A 295 11.70 -13.94 -7.95
CA ALA A 295 11.07 -12.86 -8.69
C ALA A 295 12.03 -12.30 -9.75
N ILE A 296 11.55 -12.06 -10.97
CA ILE A 296 12.38 -11.67 -12.10
C ILE A 296 11.80 -10.43 -12.78
N VAL A 297 12.63 -9.38 -12.89
CA VAL A 297 12.34 -8.15 -13.65
C VAL A 297 13.44 -7.89 -14.68
N ARG A 298 13.19 -7.00 -15.64
CA ARG A 298 14.22 -6.51 -16.56
C ARG A 298 15.28 -5.73 -15.76
N GLY A 299 16.54 -5.74 -16.18
CA GLY A 299 17.66 -5.23 -15.38
C GLY A 299 17.56 -3.77 -14.94
N ASP A 300 17.00 -2.93 -15.80
CA ASP A 300 16.73 -1.51 -15.57
C ASP A 300 15.52 -1.25 -14.67
N HIS A 301 14.68 -2.26 -14.41
CA HIS A 301 13.49 -2.12 -13.59
C HIS A 301 13.75 -2.42 -12.11
N THR A 302 12.99 -1.75 -11.24
CA THR A 302 12.89 -2.05 -9.80
C THR A 302 11.67 -2.94 -9.57
N LEU A 303 11.82 -3.95 -8.70
CA LEU A 303 10.70 -4.80 -8.30
C LEU A 303 9.81 -4.06 -7.30
N ASN A 304 8.51 -4.14 -7.51
CA ASN A 304 7.48 -3.72 -6.58
C ASN A 304 7.03 -4.93 -5.72
N GLU A 305 7.33 -4.86 -4.42
CA GLU A 305 7.05 -5.93 -3.46
C GLU A 305 5.55 -6.15 -3.20
N VAL A 306 4.76 -5.08 -3.24
CA VAL A 306 3.29 -5.13 -3.08
C VAL A 306 2.67 -5.94 -4.22
N LYS A 307 3.10 -5.69 -5.46
CA LYS A 307 2.66 -6.45 -6.63
C LYS A 307 3.10 -7.92 -6.56
N LEU A 308 4.32 -8.18 -6.08
CA LEU A 308 4.79 -9.56 -5.88
C LEU A 308 3.95 -10.31 -4.84
N ALA A 309 3.68 -9.70 -3.68
CA ALA A 309 2.84 -10.28 -2.63
C ALA A 309 1.44 -10.60 -3.17
N ARG A 310 0.85 -9.68 -3.94
CA ARG A 310 -0.45 -9.88 -4.61
C ARG A 310 -0.42 -11.03 -5.61
N ALA A 311 0.59 -11.11 -6.46
CA ALA A 311 0.74 -12.21 -7.43
C ALA A 311 0.93 -13.58 -6.75
N LEU A 312 1.44 -13.59 -5.52
CA LEU A 312 1.64 -14.79 -4.72
C LEU A 312 0.44 -15.12 -3.82
N GLU A 313 -0.53 -14.22 -3.70
CA GLU A 313 -1.67 -14.28 -2.78
C GLU A 313 -1.25 -14.37 -1.30
N VAL A 314 -0.22 -13.59 -0.93
CA VAL A 314 0.29 -13.48 0.45
C VAL A 314 0.17 -12.05 0.96
N ALA A 315 0.20 -11.88 2.29
CA ALA A 315 0.04 -10.57 2.91
C ALA A 315 1.25 -9.66 2.68
N GLU A 316 2.46 -10.22 2.74
CA GLU A 316 3.71 -9.51 2.51
C GLU A 316 4.78 -10.48 2.00
N VAL A 317 5.83 -9.92 1.42
CA VAL A 317 7.04 -10.64 1.05
C VAL A 317 8.23 -9.91 1.67
N THR A 318 9.28 -10.66 1.99
CA THR A 318 10.54 -10.07 2.49
C THR A 318 11.70 -10.55 1.66
N LEU A 319 12.73 -9.73 1.45
CA LEU A 319 13.94 -10.19 0.79
C LEU A 319 14.54 -11.38 1.53
N ALA A 320 14.86 -12.44 0.78
CA ALA A 320 15.46 -13.62 1.37
C ALA A 320 16.87 -13.34 1.88
N SER A 321 17.23 -13.94 3.00
CA SER A 321 18.60 -13.92 3.52
C SER A 321 19.55 -14.67 2.58
N ASP A 322 20.85 -14.35 2.63
CA ASP A 322 21.87 -15.05 1.85
C ASP A 322 21.84 -16.59 2.05
N VAL A 323 21.44 -17.05 3.24
CA VAL A 323 21.29 -18.48 3.53
C VAL A 323 20.16 -19.07 2.69
N GLN A 324 18.99 -18.44 2.70
CA GLN A 324 17.83 -18.87 1.89
C GLN A 324 18.11 -18.78 0.39
N VAL A 325 18.85 -17.77 -0.06
CA VAL A 325 19.29 -17.64 -1.46
C VAL A 325 20.15 -18.83 -1.86
N ARG A 326 21.17 -19.18 -1.07
CA ARG A 326 22.04 -20.34 -1.33
C ARG A 326 21.27 -21.65 -1.30
N GLU A 327 20.29 -21.78 -0.41
CA GLU A 327 19.44 -22.97 -0.35
C GLU A 327 18.58 -23.16 -1.59
N LEU A 328 18.10 -22.08 -2.21
CA LEU A 328 17.26 -22.12 -3.41
C LEU A 328 18.10 -22.29 -4.69
N ALA A 329 19.09 -21.42 -4.86
CA ALA A 329 19.82 -21.24 -6.11
C ALA A 329 21.18 -21.96 -6.13
N GLY A 330 21.72 -22.37 -4.97
CA GLY A 330 23.05 -22.97 -4.89
C GLY A 330 24.21 -21.98 -5.04
N THR A 331 23.94 -20.67 -5.00
CA THR A 331 24.94 -19.61 -5.19
C THR A 331 24.67 -18.37 -4.33
N ASP A 332 25.61 -17.44 -4.34
CA ASP A 332 25.51 -16.15 -3.65
C ASP A 332 24.60 -15.16 -4.41
N PRO A 333 24.01 -14.17 -3.72
CA PRO A 333 23.34 -13.04 -4.36
C PRO A 333 24.20 -12.37 -5.44
N GLY A 334 23.56 -11.96 -6.53
CA GLY A 334 24.22 -11.38 -7.71
C GLY A 334 24.57 -12.39 -8.81
N PHE A 335 24.51 -13.70 -8.54
CA PHE A 335 24.69 -14.75 -9.56
C PHE A 335 23.47 -15.66 -9.74
N VAL A 336 22.36 -15.32 -9.07
CA VAL A 336 21.09 -16.05 -9.16
C VAL A 336 20.43 -15.76 -10.51
N GLY A 337 19.84 -16.77 -11.13
CA GLY A 337 19.07 -16.60 -12.35
C GLY A 337 18.01 -17.67 -12.57
N PRO A 338 17.19 -17.53 -13.63
CA PRO A 338 16.05 -18.41 -13.87
C PRO A 338 16.40 -19.81 -14.36
N VAL A 339 17.61 -20.03 -14.87
CA VAL A 339 17.99 -21.27 -15.57
C VAL A 339 18.79 -22.17 -14.64
N GLY A 340 18.33 -23.41 -14.46
CA GLY A 340 19.07 -24.43 -13.70
C GLY A 340 19.14 -24.16 -12.20
N LEU A 341 18.06 -23.65 -11.60
CA LEU A 341 17.96 -23.53 -10.14
C LEU A 341 18.16 -24.88 -9.45
N ALA A 342 18.86 -24.88 -8.31
CA ALA A 342 19.19 -26.10 -7.57
C ALA A 342 17.95 -26.80 -6.98
N LYS A 343 16.93 -26.02 -6.61
CA LYS A 343 15.64 -26.52 -6.11
C LYS A 343 14.48 -26.06 -6.97
N LYS A 344 13.40 -26.85 -6.96
CA LYS A 344 12.10 -26.39 -7.48
C LYS A 344 11.63 -25.19 -6.66
N ALA A 345 10.98 -24.25 -7.34
CA ALA A 345 10.62 -22.96 -6.79
C ALA A 345 9.37 -22.44 -7.52
N ARG A 346 8.67 -21.52 -6.86
CA ARG A 346 7.77 -20.59 -7.54
C ARG A 346 8.63 -19.51 -8.19
N VAL A 347 8.41 -19.26 -9.48
CA VAL A 347 9.11 -18.23 -10.25
C VAL A 347 8.07 -17.24 -10.76
N VAL A 348 8.14 -15.99 -10.30
CA VAL A 348 7.25 -14.92 -10.76
C VAL A 348 8.04 -14.01 -11.68
N VAL A 349 7.55 -13.81 -12.91
CA VAL A 349 8.29 -13.10 -13.96
C VAL A 349 7.48 -11.90 -14.44
N ASP A 350 8.12 -10.74 -14.45
CA ASP A 350 7.55 -9.51 -14.98
C ASP A 350 7.32 -9.61 -16.49
N HIS A 351 6.23 -9.04 -17.00
CA HIS A 351 5.94 -9.05 -18.43
C HIS A 351 7.05 -8.42 -19.29
N ALA A 352 7.76 -7.39 -18.82
CA ALA A 352 8.87 -6.83 -19.59
C ALA A 352 10.08 -7.78 -19.62
N ALA A 353 10.28 -8.58 -18.57
CA ALA A 353 11.34 -9.60 -18.52
C ALA A 353 11.06 -10.75 -19.51
N THR A 354 9.79 -11.11 -19.74
CA THR A 354 9.44 -12.16 -20.72
C THR A 354 9.65 -11.72 -22.18
N ALA A 355 9.75 -10.40 -22.42
CA ALA A 355 9.97 -9.81 -23.73
C ALA A 355 11.46 -9.63 -24.11
N VAL A 356 12.39 -9.82 -23.17
CA VAL A 356 13.83 -9.68 -23.44
C VAL A 356 14.34 -10.86 -24.26
N LEU A 357 14.90 -10.57 -25.44
CA LEU A 357 15.50 -11.58 -26.31
C LEU A 357 17.00 -11.68 -26.06
N GLY A 358 17.47 -12.88 -25.75
CA GLY A 358 18.90 -13.16 -25.59
C GLY A 358 19.50 -12.50 -24.34
N ALA A 359 18.74 -12.49 -23.25
CA ALA A 359 19.09 -11.77 -22.05
C ALA A 359 20.36 -12.30 -21.37
N VAL A 360 21.01 -11.44 -20.58
CA VAL A 360 22.02 -11.84 -19.61
C VAL A 360 21.37 -12.05 -18.24
N ALA A 361 21.62 -13.19 -17.60
CA ALA A 361 21.10 -13.51 -16.27
C ALA A 361 22.14 -14.28 -15.45
N GLY A 362 21.98 -14.34 -14.13
CA GLY A 362 22.88 -15.15 -13.28
C GLY A 362 22.87 -16.62 -13.67
N ALA A 363 24.00 -17.31 -13.50
CA ALA A 363 24.14 -18.72 -13.89
C ALA A 363 23.85 -19.73 -12.78
N ASN A 364 23.36 -19.27 -11.62
CA ASN A 364 23.25 -20.07 -10.40
C ASN A 364 24.60 -20.71 -9.97
N GLN A 365 25.70 -20.06 -10.35
CA GLN A 365 27.08 -20.46 -10.06
C GLN A 365 27.86 -19.20 -9.72
N LYS A 366 28.66 -19.28 -8.66
CA LYS A 366 29.45 -18.14 -8.20
C LYS A 366 30.34 -17.63 -9.33
N ASP A 367 30.40 -16.30 -9.47
CA ASP A 367 31.23 -15.61 -10.45
C ASP A 367 30.88 -15.91 -11.91
N LYS A 368 29.64 -16.35 -12.20
CA LYS A 368 29.21 -16.66 -13.57
C LYS A 368 27.82 -16.12 -13.92
N HIS A 369 27.68 -15.71 -15.18
CA HIS A 369 26.42 -15.34 -15.81
C HIS A 369 26.17 -16.18 -17.06
N LEU A 370 24.93 -16.18 -17.54
CA LEU A 370 24.49 -16.77 -18.79
C LEU A 370 24.20 -15.66 -19.79
N LYS A 371 24.61 -15.85 -21.04
CA LYS A 371 24.20 -15.05 -22.20
C LYS A 371 23.16 -15.80 -23.01
N ASN A 372 22.43 -15.06 -23.84
CA ASN A 372 21.46 -15.58 -24.79
C ASN A 372 20.26 -16.30 -24.13
N VAL A 373 19.90 -15.92 -22.90
CA VAL A 373 18.78 -16.53 -22.17
C VAL A 373 17.46 -16.06 -22.78
N VAL A 374 16.54 -17.00 -23.02
CA VAL A 374 15.27 -16.75 -23.69
C VAL A 374 14.10 -17.35 -22.91
N TYR A 375 13.11 -16.51 -22.60
CA TYR A 375 11.86 -16.96 -22.00
C TYR A 375 11.09 -17.88 -22.97
N GLY A 376 10.52 -18.96 -22.45
CA GLY A 376 9.83 -20.01 -23.21
C GLY A 376 10.76 -21.02 -23.91
N ARG A 377 12.09 -20.83 -23.86
CA ARG A 377 13.08 -21.84 -24.28
C ARG A 377 13.89 -22.36 -23.09
N ASP A 378 14.45 -21.44 -22.30
CA ASP A 378 15.39 -21.78 -21.22
C ASP A 378 14.75 -21.67 -19.82
N TYR A 379 13.71 -20.87 -19.68
CA TYR A 379 12.90 -20.74 -18.47
C TYR A 379 11.47 -20.34 -18.82
N GLY A 380 10.51 -20.64 -17.94
CA GLY A 380 9.09 -20.35 -18.15
C GLY A 380 8.19 -21.56 -17.87
N PRO A 381 6.88 -21.46 -18.19
CA PRO A 381 5.92 -22.51 -17.95
C PRO A 381 6.35 -23.85 -18.57
N GLY A 382 6.45 -24.89 -17.75
CA GLY A 382 6.86 -26.23 -18.17
C GLY A 382 8.37 -26.44 -18.36
N ILE A 383 9.21 -25.44 -18.09
CA ILE A 383 10.67 -25.50 -18.25
C ILE A 383 11.33 -25.51 -16.86
N GLY A 384 12.33 -26.38 -16.64
CA GLY A 384 13.04 -26.50 -15.36
C GLY A 384 12.23 -27.12 -14.21
N GLY A 385 10.96 -27.47 -14.43
CA GLY A 385 10.10 -28.08 -13.41
C GLY A 385 9.63 -27.11 -12.32
N HIS A 386 9.70 -25.80 -12.58
CA HIS A 386 9.24 -24.72 -11.71
C HIS A 386 7.78 -24.35 -12.00
N THR A 387 7.08 -23.89 -10.98
CA THR A 387 5.78 -23.21 -11.17
C THR A 387 6.07 -21.78 -11.57
N THR A 388 5.77 -21.42 -12.83
CA THR A 388 5.99 -20.06 -13.33
C THR A 388 4.68 -19.27 -13.36
N ILE A 389 4.72 -18.05 -12.83
CA ILE A 389 3.61 -17.10 -12.85
C ILE A 389 4.10 -15.85 -13.61
N GLU A 390 3.36 -15.42 -14.63
CA GLU A 390 3.58 -14.12 -15.26
C GLU A 390 2.73 -13.07 -14.54
N ALA A 391 3.32 -11.93 -14.18
CA ALA A 391 2.62 -10.86 -13.49
C ALA A 391 3.25 -9.49 -13.80
N ASP A 392 2.54 -8.40 -13.50
CA ASP A 392 3.14 -7.06 -13.40
C ASP A 392 3.89 -6.99 -12.07
N LEU A 393 5.22 -6.88 -12.09
CA LEU A 393 6.05 -6.87 -10.89
C LEU A 393 6.92 -5.63 -10.76
N ARG A 394 7.00 -4.79 -11.78
CA ARG A 394 7.88 -3.62 -11.74
C ARG A 394 7.20 -2.41 -11.13
N GLU A 395 8.00 -1.54 -10.54
CA GLU A 395 7.60 -0.15 -10.27
C GLU A 395 7.42 0.60 -11.60
N VAL A 396 6.44 1.51 -11.61
CA VAL A 396 6.20 2.44 -12.73
C VAL A 396 6.71 3.81 -12.33
N GLY A 397 7.49 4.43 -13.21
CA GLY A 397 8.21 5.67 -12.91
C GLY A 397 7.89 6.83 -13.85
N ASP A 398 8.66 7.90 -13.71
CA ASP A 398 8.62 9.06 -14.61
C ASP A 398 9.01 8.64 -16.03
N GLY A 399 8.27 9.11 -17.04
CA GLY A 399 8.53 8.80 -18.45
C GLY A 399 7.95 7.47 -18.94
N ASP A 400 7.56 6.55 -18.05
CA ASP A 400 6.94 5.29 -18.44
C ASP A 400 5.65 5.51 -19.25
N PRO A 401 5.32 4.61 -20.19
CA PRO A 401 4.11 4.75 -20.99
C PRO A 401 2.87 4.46 -20.13
N CYS A 402 1.91 5.39 -20.13
CA CYS A 402 0.63 5.24 -19.46
C CYS A 402 -0.09 3.97 -19.93
N PRO A 403 -0.60 3.12 -19.02
CA PRO A 403 -1.27 1.88 -19.39
C PRO A 403 -2.60 2.11 -20.14
N LYS A 404 -3.23 3.28 -19.97
CA LYS A 404 -4.49 3.64 -20.66
C LYS A 404 -4.27 4.18 -22.09
N CYS A 405 -3.34 5.13 -22.26
CA CYS A 405 -3.21 5.87 -23.52
C CYS A 405 -1.82 5.82 -24.17
N GLY A 406 -0.81 5.24 -23.49
CA GLY A 406 0.55 5.10 -24.00
C GLY A 406 1.42 6.35 -23.99
N LYS A 407 0.90 7.53 -23.59
CA LYS A 407 1.73 8.72 -23.40
C LYS A 407 2.55 8.64 -22.12
N ALA A 408 3.67 9.37 -22.04
CA ALA A 408 4.54 9.40 -20.88
C ALA A 408 3.80 9.81 -19.59
N LEU A 409 4.06 9.09 -18.51
CA LEU A 409 3.65 9.41 -17.15
C LEU A 409 4.61 10.45 -16.55
N LYS A 410 4.10 11.21 -15.59
CA LYS A 410 4.90 12.09 -14.73
C LYS A 410 4.88 11.62 -13.30
N ALA A 411 6.03 11.68 -12.65
CA ALA A 411 6.16 11.38 -11.23
C ALA A 411 5.81 12.60 -10.35
N TYR A 412 5.09 12.33 -9.26
CA TYR A 412 4.74 13.31 -8.24
C TYR A 412 5.02 12.73 -6.85
N ARG A 413 5.01 13.61 -5.85
CA ARG A 413 5.05 13.24 -4.43
C ARG A 413 3.77 13.71 -3.75
N GLY A 414 3.22 12.85 -2.91
CA GLY A 414 1.94 13.06 -2.24
C GLY A 414 1.99 12.78 -0.74
N ILE A 415 1.12 13.48 -0.01
CA ILE A 415 0.76 13.15 1.35
C ILE A 415 -0.66 12.58 1.29
N GLU A 416 -0.82 11.31 1.68
CA GLU A 416 -2.15 10.70 1.82
C GLU A 416 -2.97 11.51 2.85
N GLY A 417 -3.97 12.24 2.37
CA GLY A 417 -4.91 12.98 3.21
C GLY A 417 -6.18 12.17 3.52
N GLY A 418 -6.47 11.15 2.73
CA GLY A 418 -7.62 10.28 2.94
C GLY A 418 -7.63 9.09 1.99
N HIS A 419 -8.40 8.07 2.35
CA HIS A 419 -8.42 6.78 1.67
C HIS A 419 -9.83 6.20 1.71
N ILE A 420 -10.33 5.76 0.56
CA ILE A 420 -11.65 5.16 0.42
C ILE A 420 -11.55 3.73 -0.14
N PHE A 421 -12.32 2.81 0.44
CA PHE A 421 -12.27 1.38 0.15
C PHE A 421 -13.68 0.80 -0.06
N VAL A 422 -13.79 -0.15 -0.98
CA VAL A 422 -14.88 -1.14 -1.01
C VAL A 422 -14.35 -2.44 -0.39
N LEU A 423 -14.79 -2.73 0.84
CA LEU A 423 -14.33 -3.88 1.63
C LEU A 423 -15.03 -5.19 1.24
N GLY A 424 -16.13 -5.10 0.49
CA GLY A 424 -16.93 -6.27 0.13
C GLY A 424 -17.50 -6.94 1.38
N THR A 425 -17.37 -8.25 1.48
CA THR A 425 -17.82 -9.03 2.65
C THR A 425 -16.66 -9.45 3.57
N HIS A 426 -15.51 -8.76 3.53
CA HIS A 426 -14.32 -9.18 4.25
C HIS A 426 -14.54 -9.30 5.77
N TYR A 427 -15.07 -8.25 6.40
CA TYR A 427 -15.31 -8.21 7.85
C TYR A 427 -16.65 -8.86 8.20
N SER A 428 -17.71 -8.50 7.49
CA SER A 428 -19.05 -9.05 7.69
C SER A 428 -19.11 -10.57 7.52
N GLY A 429 -18.36 -11.14 6.58
CA GLY A 429 -18.26 -12.59 6.39
C GLY A 429 -17.59 -13.28 7.57
N LYS A 430 -16.46 -12.74 8.06
CA LYS A 430 -15.73 -13.27 9.22
C LYS A 430 -16.51 -13.12 10.53
N MET A 431 -17.25 -12.02 10.68
CA MET A 431 -18.01 -11.69 11.89
C MET A 431 -19.49 -12.08 11.84
N ASN A 432 -19.90 -12.82 10.81
CA ASN A 432 -21.28 -13.26 10.57
C ASN A 432 -22.32 -12.12 10.64
N ALA A 433 -21.99 -10.95 10.08
CA ALA A 433 -22.90 -9.81 9.97
C ALA A 433 -23.84 -10.01 8.77
N LYS A 434 -25.09 -10.35 9.08
CA LYS A 434 -26.13 -10.73 8.10
C LYS A 434 -27.40 -9.90 8.22
N PHE A 435 -28.17 -9.86 7.15
CA PHE A 435 -29.50 -9.25 7.08
C PHE A 435 -30.49 -10.14 6.31
N LEU A 436 -31.79 -9.94 6.52
CA LEU A 436 -32.86 -10.56 5.74
C LEU A 436 -33.28 -9.67 4.57
N ASP A 437 -33.41 -10.25 3.37
CA ASP A 437 -33.98 -9.61 2.18
C ASP A 437 -35.52 -9.56 2.22
N ALA A 438 -36.14 -9.17 1.09
CA ALA A 438 -37.60 -9.05 0.98
C ALA A 438 -38.31 -10.42 1.02
N GLU A 439 -37.61 -11.49 0.64
CA GLU A 439 -38.07 -12.87 0.61
C GLU A 439 -37.79 -13.61 1.93
N GLY A 440 -37.11 -12.96 2.88
CA GLY A 440 -36.74 -13.55 4.18
C GLY A 440 -35.50 -14.44 4.10
N LYS A 441 -34.68 -14.32 3.06
CA LYS A 441 -33.40 -15.01 2.93
C LYS A 441 -32.28 -14.21 3.57
N GLU A 442 -31.39 -14.90 4.28
CA GLU A 442 -30.19 -14.28 4.86
C GLU A 442 -29.12 -14.00 3.81
N HIS A 443 -28.54 -12.80 3.87
CA HIS A 443 -27.39 -12.38 3.09
C HIS A 443 -26.33 -11.72 3.99
N THR A 444 -25.07 -11.80 3.59
CA THR A 444 -23.97 -11.11 4.26
C THR A 444 -23.94 -9.63 3.85
N VAL A 445 -23.77 -8.74 4.82
CA VAL A 445 -23.70 -7.30 4.57
C VAL A 445 -22.46 -6.95 3.74
N VAL A 446 -22.60 -6.07 2.74
CA VAL A 446 -21.46 -5.56 1.95
C VAL A 446 -21.00 -4.24 2.56
N MET A 447 -19.69 -4.03 2.68
CA MET A 447 -19.12 -2.90 3.41
C MET A 447 -18.23 -2.00 2.55
N GLY A 448 -18.21 -0.72 2.88
CA GLY A 448 -17.16 0.24 2.49
C GLY A 448 -16.54 0.90 3.73
N CYS A 449 -15.31 1.42 3.60
CA CYS A 449 -14.61 2.15 4.66
C CYS A 449 -13.92 3.39 4.08
N TYR A 450 -13.96 4.51 4.81
CA TYR A 450 -13.55 5.82 4.32
C TYR A 450 -12.82 6.62 5.42
N GLY A 451 -11.49 6.75 5.32
CA GLY A 451 -10.62 7.46 6.27
C GLY A 451 -10.15 8.83 5.79
N ILE A 452 -10.05 9.81 6.71
CA ILE A 452 -9.34 11.10 6.53
C ILE A 452 -8.50 11.32 7.78
N GLY A 453 -7.20 11.54 7.62
CA GLY A 453 -6.36 12.08 8.69
C GLY A 453 -6.67 13.56 8.87
N ILE A 454 -7.21 13.94 10.02
CA ILE A 454 -7.61 15.32 10.35
C ILE A 454 -6.39 16.11 10.79
#